data_AF-A0A7Z6M9V0-F1
#
_entry.id   AF-A0A7Z6M9V0-F1
#
_cell.length_a   1.000
_cell.length_b   1.000
_cell.length_c   1.000
_cell.angle_alpha   90.00
_cell.angle_beta   90.00
_cell.angle_gamma   90.00
#
_symmetry.space_group_name_H-M   'P 1'
#
loop_
_entity.id
_entity.type
_entity.pdbx_description
1 polymer ?
#
loop_
_entity_poly.entity_id
_entity_poly.type
_entity_poly.pdbx_seq_one_letter_code
_entity_poly.pdbx_strand_id
1 'polypeptide(L)'
;PQQKGYIGVNLAPPSNPITNQAIPLPEEVRGESWSFASLSLNTLREADEWEIEFSNLIPIKDSINENISIPGIRLFSPKRSLALAAWLGGLEPAKLLIEGTQIILEAGQADRWLVTDVEEEAKKVIENNFLNTKLYADGLQFISVQKSPEENSLDGFWMLKDIEEY
;
A
#
# COMPACT_ATOMS: atom_id res chain seq x y z
N PRO A 1 47.18 17.72 -22.83
CA PRO A 1 47.59 16.31 -22.68
C PRO A 1 46.40 15.36 -22.96
N GLN A 2 46.35 14.80 -24.17
CA GLN A 2 45.50 13.65 -24.52
C GLN A 2 46.38 12.40 -24.40
N GLN A 3 46.09 11.51 -23.44
CA GLN A 3 46.75 10.21 -23.36
C GLN A 3 45.89 9.13 -24.01
N LYS A 4 46.53 8.36 -24.91
CA LYS A 4 46.02 7.10 -25.47
C LYS A 4 45.85 6.09 -24.34
N GLY A 5 44.61 5.70 -24.03
CA GLY A 5 44.34 4.66 -23.03
C GLY A 5 42.99 4.73 -22.32
N TYR A 6 42.14 5.74 -22.57
CA TYR A 6 40.79 5.77 -22.01
C TYR A 6 39.92 4.69 -22.65
N ILE A 7 39.86 3.52 -22.02
CA ILE A 7 38.82 2.53 -22.27
C ILE A 7 37.62 3.05 -21.48
N GLY A 8 36.69 3.70 -22.16
CA GLY A 8 35.41 4.06 -21.56
C GLY A 8 34.80 2.79 -20.99
N VAL A 9 34.64 2.73 -19.67
CA VAL A 9 33.91 1.66 -19.02
C VAL A 9 32.50 1.73 -19.60
N ASN A 10 32.16 0.79 -20.48
CA ASN A 10 30.80 0.60 -20.93
C ASN A 10 30.05 0.04 -19.73
N LEU A 11 29.53 0.92 -18.88
CA LEU A 11 28.64 0.54 -17.80
C LEU A 11 27.47 -0.19 -18.45
N ALA A 12 27.33 -1.48 -18.16
CA ALA A 12 26.10 -2.18 -18.51
C ALA A 12 24.92 -1.34 -17.98
N PRO A 13 23.82 -1.18 -18.74
CA PRO A 13 22.64 -0.54 -18.20
C PRO A 13 22.30 -1.23 -16.87
N PRO A 14 21.86 -0.48 -15.84
CA PRO A 14 21.46 -1.08 -14.58
C PRO A 14 20.48 -2.21 -14.89
N SER A 15 20.75 -3.40 -14.37
CA SER A 15 19.84 -4.52 -14.54
C SER A 15 18.51 -4.12 -13.89
N ASN A 16 17.42 -4.11 -14.65
CA ASN A 16 16.10 -3.94 -14.05
C ASN A 16 15.96 -5.03 -12.97
N PRO A 17 15.58 -4.67 -11.73
CA PRO A 17 15.32 -5.68 -10.71
C PRO A 17 14.25 -6.64 -11.24
N ILE A 18 14.47 -7.94 -11.03
CA ILE A 18 13.47 -8.95 -11.40
C ILE A 18 12.32 -8.79 -10.41
N THR A 19 11.20 -8.22 -10.87
CA THR A 19 9.98 -8.13 -10.07
C THR A 19 9.31 -9.50 -10.02
N ASN A 20 9.02 -10.00 -8.81
CA ASN A 20 8.26 -11.23 -8.65
C ASN A 20 6.87 -11.12 -9.31
N GLN A 21 6.27 -12.24 -9.71
CA GLN A 21 4.88 -12.24 -10.16
C GLN A 21 3.97 -12.19 -8.93
N ALA A 22 2.91 -11.38 -8.99
CA ALA A 22 1.93 -11.34 -7.92
C ALA A 22 1.11 -12.63 -7.89
N ILE A 23 0.95 -13.22 -6.70
CA ILE A 23 0.11 -14.40 -6.48
C ILE A 23 -1.15 -14.01 -5.69
N PRO A 24 -2.32 -14.64 -5.94
CA PRO A 24 -3.51 -14.36 -5.15
C PRO A 24 -3.29 -14.62 -3.66
N LEU A 25 -3.90 -13.79 -2.81
CA LEU A 25 -4.00 -14.07 -1.38
C LEU A 25 -4.62 -15.47 -1.15
N PRO A 26 -4.15 -16.23 -0.13
CA PRO A 26 -4.78 -17.48 0.26
C PRO A 26 -6.27 -17.28 0.56
N GLU A 27 -7.10 -18.27 0.25
CA GLU A 27 -8.56 -18.14 0.35
C GLU A 27 -9.03 -17.85 1.77
N GLU A 28 -8.33 -18.40 2.76
CA GLU A 28 -8.60 -18.27 4.19
C GLU A 28 -8.54 -16.81 4.64
N VAL A 29 -7.71 -16.01 3.95
CA VAL A 29 -7.37 -14.62 4.27
C VAL A 29 -7.69 -13.69 3.10
N ARG A 30 -8.62 -14.09 2.24
CA ARG A 30 -9.21 -13.17 1.27
C ARG A 30 -10.43 -12.50 1.93
N GLY A 31 -10.46 -11.17 1.87
CA GLY A 31 -11.68 -10.42 2.18
C GLY A 31 -12.84 -10.89 1.30
N GLU A 32 -14.06 -10.90 1.85
CA GLU A 32 -15.26 -11.24 1.09
C GLU A 32 -15.68 -10.10 0.17
N SER A 33 -15.40 -8.87 0.59
CA SER A 33 -15.51 -7.68 -0.26
C SER A 33 -14.44 -6.67 0.12
N TRP A 34 -14.30 -5.65 -0.72
CA TRP A 34 -13.37 -4.56 -0.49
C TRP A 34 -13.95 -3.26 -1.04
N SER A 35 -13.39 -2.13 -0.63
CA SER A 35 -13.61 -0.84 -1.27
C SER A 35 -12.35 0.01 -1.28
N PHE A 36 -12.26 0.90 -2.25
CA PHE A 36 -11.27 1.97 -2.23
C PHE A 36 -11.79 3.11 -1.37
N ALA A 37 -10.92 3.69 -0.55
CA ALA A 37 -11.28 4.81 0.30
C ALA A 37 -10.14 5.83 0.36
N SER A 38 -10.45 7.01 0.88
CA SER A 38 -9.44 7.98 1.24
C SER A 38 -9.75 8.60 2.59
N LEU A 39 -8.71 8.81 3.38
CA LEU A 39 -8.77 9.44 4.69
C LEU A 39 -7.98 10.74 4.63
N SER A 40 -8.44 11.78 5.33
CA SER A 40 -7.61 12.98 5.49
C SER A 40 -6.36 12.64 6.29
N LEU A 41 -5.24 13.31 6.01
CA LEU A 41 -4.03 13.14 6.81
C LEU A 41 -4.27 13.51 8.28
N ASN A 42 -5.10 14.52 8.56
CA ASN A 42 -5.48 14.85 9.93
C ASN A 42 -6.15 13.66 10.64
N THR A 43 -7.12 13.01 10.00
CA THR A 43 -7.77 11.80 10.52
C THR A 43 -6.74 10.70 10.81
N LEU A 44 -5.77 10.49 9.92
CA LEU A 44 -4.72 9.48 10.13
C LEU A 44 -3.76 9.80 11.29
N ARG A 45 -3.58 11.08 11.65
CA ARG A 45 -2.78 11.45 12.81
C ARG A 45 -3.43 11.03 14.13
N GLU A 46 -4.74 10.85 14.14
CA GLU A 46 -5.53 10.41 15.29
C GLU A 46 -5.66 8.87 15.33
N ALA A 47 -4.97 8.14 14.45
CA ALA A 47 -5.12 6.70 14.31
C ALA A 47 -4.60 5.89 15.51
N ASP A 48 -3.76 6.50 16.35
CA ASP A 48 -3.30 5.91 17.61
C ASP A 48 -4.38 5.92 18.70
N GLU A 49 -5.42 6.74 18.55
CA GLU A 49 -6.58 6.81 19.46
C GLU A 49 -7.70 5.83 19.07
N TRP A 50 -7.62 5.19 17.90
CA TRP A 50 -8.67 4.31 17.41
C TRP A 50 -8.69 2.96 18.13
N GLU A 51 -9.88 2.36 18.24
CA GLU A 51 -10.04 0.98 18.70
C GLU A 51 -9.65 0.01 17.57
N ILE A 52 -8.40 -0.47 17.62
CA ILE A 52 -7.81 -1.38 16.62
C ILE A 52 -7.16 -2.57 17.31
N GLU A 53 -7.51 -3.79 16.89
CA GLU A 53 -6.91 -5.02 17.43
C GLU A 53 -5.47 -5.24 16.91
N PHE A 54 -5.23 -5.02 15.62
CA PHE A 54 -3.92 -5.13 14.98
C PHE A 54 -3.55 -3.85 14.23
N SER A 55 -2.43 -3.20 14.58
CA SER A 55 -2.01 -2.01 13.85
C SER A 55 -0.51 -1.92 13.59
N ASN A 56 -0.16 -1.22 12.51
CA ASN A 56 1.18 -0.75 12.25
C ASN A 56 1.09 0.70 11.73
N LEU A 57 1.35 1.66 12.62
CA LEU A 57 1.30 3.08 12.30
C LEU A 57 2.71 3.59 11.98
N ILE A 58 2.80 4.50 11.01
CA ILE A 58 4.07 5.12 10.59
C ILE A 58 4.06 6.59 11.03
N PRO A 59 5.17 7.13 11.57
CA PRO A 59 5.27 8.54 11.89
C PRO A 59 4.97 9.45 10.69
N ILE A 60 4.05 10.40 10.87
CA ILE A 60 3.71 11.41 9.86
C ILE A 60 4.50 12.69 10.15
N LYS A 61 5.25 13.19 9.16
CA LYS A 61 5.99 14.45 9.31
C LYS A 61 5.05 15.64 9.43
N ASP A 62 5.31 16.56 10.35
CA ASP A 62 4.50 17.77 10.57
C ASP A 62 4.51 18.75 9.38
N SER A 63 5.48 18.62 8.47
CA SER A 63 5.55 19.42 7.26
C SER A 63 4.52 19.04 6.18
N ILE A 64 3.85 17.90 6.30
CA ILE A 64 2.86 17.44 5.33
C ILE A 64 1.52 18.15 5.59
N ASN A 65 0.90 18.68 4.53
CA ASN A 65 -0.39 19.38 4.61
C ASN A 65 -1.50 18.45 5.15
N GLU A 66 -2.15 18.86 6.24
CA GLU A 66 -3.18 18.08 6.95
C GLU A 66 -4.43 17.73 6.11
N ASN A 67 -4.72 18.51 5.08
CA ASN A 67 -5.91 18.35 4.24
C ASN A 67 -5.67 17.40 3.05
N ILE A 68 -4.46 16.84 2.91
CA ILE A 68 -4.20 15.88 1.84
C ILE A 68 -4.98 14.59 2.10
N SER A 69 -5.54 14.06 1.02
CA SER A 69 -6.28 12.80 1.03
C SER A 69 -5.31 11.65 0.82
N ILE A 70 -5.29 10.72 1.77
CA ILE A 70 -4.45 9.52 1.76
C ILE A 70 -5.30 8.35 1.28
N PRO A 71 -4.94 7.71 0.14
CA PRO A 71 -5.67 6.58 -0.40
C PRO A 71 -5.38 5.30 0.34
N GLY A 72 -6.34 4.38 0.31
CA GLY A 72 -6.17 3.05 0.84
C GLY A 72 -7.27 2.11 0.41
N ILE A 73 -7.12 0.85 0.82
CA ILE A 73 -8.13 -0.19 0.62
C ILE A 73 -8.75 -0.56 1.97
N ARG A 74 -10.05 -0.78 1.95
CA ARG A 74 -10.80 -1.36 3.07
C ARG A 74 -11.15 -2.79 2.69
N LEU A 75 -10.76 -3.74 3.52
CA LEU A 75 -11.08 -5.16 3.36
C LEU A 75 -12.17 -5.54 4.35
N PHE A 76 -13.19 -6.24 3.86
CA PHE A 76 -14.33 -6.64 4.67
C PHE A 76 -14.45 -8.17 4.74
N SER A 77 -14.60 -8.70 5.96
CA SER A 77 -15.08 -10.07 6.14
C SER A 77 -15.86 -10.17 7.45
N PRO A 78 -17.18 -10.39 7.40
CA PRO A 78 -18.03 -10.46 8.59
C PRO A 78 -17.59 -11.49 9.63
N LYS A 79 -16.97 -12.60 9.17
CA LYS A 79 -16.59 -13.73 10.03
C LYS A 79 -15.09 -13.90 10.21
N ARG A 80 -14.27 -13.34 9.32
CA ARG A 80 -12.83 -13.61 9.28
C ARG A 80 -11.96 -12.37 9.34
N SER A 81 -12.54 -11.19 9.57
CA SER A 81 -11.79 -9.93 9.67
C SER A 81 -10.62 -9.99 10.67
N LEU A 82 -10.81 -10.56 11.87
CA LEU A 82 -9.73 -10.70 12.84
C LEU A 82 -8.62 -11.66 12.39
N ALA A 83 -8.98 -12.78 11.76
CA ALA A 83 -8.01 -13.74 11.21
C ALA A 83 -7.25 -13.15 10.02
N LEU A 84 -7.95 -12.41 9.16
CA LEU A 84 -7.38 -11.63 8.07
C LEU A 84 -6.40 -10.59 8.60
N ALA A 85 -6.78 -9.85 9.64
CA ALA A 85 -5.94 -8.84 10.27
C ALA A 85 -4.66 -9.45 10.86
N ALA A 86 -4.78 -10.56 11.59
CA ALA A 86 -3.63 -11.27 12.16
C ALA A 86 -2.67 -11.77 11.06
N TRP A 87 -3.20 -12.33 9.96
CA TRP A 87 -2.38 -12.78 8.84
C TRP A 87 -1.69 -11.62 8.13
N LEU A 88 -2.41 -10.54 7.85
CA LEU A 88 -1.86 -9.35 7.22
C LEU A 88 -0.77 -8.72 8.09
N GLY A 89 -0.93 -8.75 9.42
CA GLY A 89 0.11 -8.33 10.36
C GLY A 89 1.42 -9.12 10.25
N GLY A 90 1.33 -10.43 9.96
CA GLY A 90 2.51 -11.28 9.74
C GLY A 90 3.16 -11.12 8.36
N LEU A 91 2.45 -10.50 7.40
CA LEU A 91 2.96 -10.30 6.05
C LEU A 91 3.93 -9.12 5.95
N GLU A 92 3.86 -8.17 6.89
CA GLU A 92 4.58 -6.89 6.85
C GLU A 92 4.27 -6.06 5.57
N PRO A 93 3.01 -5.59 5.41
CA PRO A 93 2.58 -4.77 4.27
C PRO A 93 3.47 -3.55 4.07
N ALA A 94 3.96 -3.34 2.85
CA ALA A 94 4.87 -2.24 2.53
C ALA A 94 4.21 -1.16 1.65
N LYS A 95 3.60 -1.56 0.53
CA LYS A 95 2.93 -0.62 -0.39
C LYS A 95 1.84 -1.28 -1.25
N LEU A 96 0.87 -0.49 -1.68
CA LEU A 96 -0.09 -0.84 -2.72
C LEU A 96 0.30 -0.16 -4.03
N LEU A 97 0.07 -0.87 -5.13
CA LEU A 97 0.28 -0.37 -6.49
C LEU A 97 -0.75 -0.97 -7.44
N ILE A 98 -0.86 -0.37 -8.63
CA ILE A 98 -1.72 -0.87 -9.70
C ILE A 98 -0.86 -1.45 -10.83
N GLU A 99 -1.16 -2.68 -11.23
CA GLU A 99 -0.62 -3.34 -12.43
C GLU A 99 -1.75 -3.81 -13.33
N GLY A 100 -1.85 -3.26 -14.54
CA GLY A 100 -3.01 -3.52 -15.40
C GLY A 100 -4.28 -3.02 -14.72
N THR A 101 -5.21 -3.93 -14.40
CA THR A 101 -6.43 -3.66 -13.64
C THR A 101 -6.36 -4.23 -12.22
N GLN A 102 -5.16 -4.53 -11.72
CA GLN A 102 -5.00 -5.27 -10.47
C GLN A 102 -4.38 -4.39 -9.39
N ILE A 103 -4.92 -4.48 -8.17
CA ILE A 103 -4.28 -3.95 -6.98
C ILE A 103 -3.33 -5.01 -6.43
N ILE A 104 -2.05 -4.67 -6.40
CA ILE A 104 -0.99 -5.50 -5.86
C ILE A 104 -0.56 -4.93 -4.52
N LEU A 105 -0.47 -5.80 -3.52
CA LEU A 105 0.17 -5.52 -2.25
C LEU A 105 1.60 -6.07 -2.29
N GLU A 106 2.57 -5.20 -2.09
CA GLU A 106 3.95 -5.60 -1.81
C GLU A 106 4.19 -5.64 -0.31
N ALA A 107 4.92 -6.66 0.13
CA ALA A 107 5.21 -6.90 1.53
C ALA A 107 6.55 -7.65 1.70
N GLY A 108 7.17 -7.54 2.88
CA GLY A 108 8.39 -8.28 3.22
C GLY A 108 9.52 -8.21 2.17
N GLN A 109 10.20 -9.35 1.92
CA GLN A 109 11.33 -9.48 0.96
C GLN A 109 10.86 -9.53 -0.51
N ALA A 110 10.12 -8.52 -0.96
CA ALA A 110 9.53 -8.42 -2.30
C ALA A 110 8.48 -9.51 -2.62
N ASP A 111 7.72 -9.94 -1.61
CA ASP A 111 6.51 -10.72 -1.82
C ASP A 111 5.43 -9.84 -2.43
N ARG A 112 4.68 -10.37 -3.40
CA ARG A 112 3.67 -9.63 -4.14
C ARG A 112 2.37 -10.41 -4.16
N TRP A 113 1.31 -9.75 -3.72
CA TRP A 113 0.01 -10.35 -3.53
C TRP A 113 -1.03 -9.63 -4.37
N LEU A 114 -1.73 -10.38 -5.22
CA LEU A 114 -2.93 -9.89 -5.88
C LEU A 114 -4.04 -9.78 -4.83
N VAL A 115 -4.44 -8.55 -4.53
CA VAL A 115 -5.51 -8.26 -3.57
C VAL A 115 -6.87 -8.38 -4.26
N THR A 116 -7.03 -7.68 -5.37
CA THR A 116 -8.28 -7.62 -6.15
C THR A 116 -8.03 -6.99 -7.52
N ASP A 117 -8.98 -7.18 -8.43
CA ASP A 117 -9.11 -6.40 -9.65
C ASP A 117 -9.95 -5.13 -9.41
N VAL A 118 -9.74 -4.12 -10.26
CA VAL A 118 -10.47 -2.84 -10.30
C VAL A 118 -11.04 -2.60 -11.69
N GLU A 119 -12.15 -1.87 -11.76
CA GLU A 119 -12.72 -1.43 -13.04
C GLU A 119 -11.77 -0.45 -13.75
N GLU A 120 -11.73 -0.49 -15.09
CA GLU A 120 -10.85 0.36 -15.90
C GLU A 120 -11.13 1.86 -15.67
N GLU A 121 -12.38 2.23 -15.42
CA GLU A 121 -12.80 3.59 -15.12
C GLU A 121 -12.27 4.08 -13.77
N ALA A 122 -12.21 3.19 -12.77
CA ALA A 122 -11.73 3.50 -11.43
C ALA A 122 -10.19 3.54 -11.36
N LYS A 123 -9.51 2.74 -12.19
CA LYS A 123 -8.06 2.62 -12.23
C LYS A 123 -7.33 3.96 -12.23
N LYS A 124 -7.66 4.85 -13.18
CA LYS A 124 -6.98 6.15 -13.34
C LYS A 124 -7.12 7.04 -12.10
N VAL A 125 -8.26 6.97 -11.43
CA VAL A 125 -8.51 7.73 -10.20
C VAL A 125 -7.59 7.23 -9.09
N ILE A 126 -7.49 5.92 -8.92
CA ILE A 126 -6.64 5.30 -7.90
C ILE A 126 -5.15 5.59 -8.19
N GLU A 127 -4.70 5.41 -9.43
CA GLU A 127 -3.32 5.72 -9.85
C GLU A 127 -2.96 7.18 -9.54
N ASN A 128 -3.86 8.12 -9.87
CA ASN A 128 -3.65 9.54 -9.56
C ASN A 128 -3.59 9.81 -8.05
N ASN A 129 -4.39 9.11 -7.25
CA ASN A 129 -4.36 9.27 -5.79
C ASN A 129 -3.04 8.75 -5.19
N PHE A 130 -2.53 7.60 -5.68
CA PHE A 130 -1.21 7.10 -5.29
C PHE A 130 -0.10 8.04 -5.72
N LEU A 131 -0.15 8.57 -6.95
CA LEU A 131 0.84 9.55 -7.41
C LEU A 131 0.79 10.85 -6.58
N ASN A 132 -0.40 11.34 -6.26
CA ASN A 132 -0.57 12.55 -5.45
C ASN A 132 0.07 12.40 -4.07
N THR A 133 -0.11 11.25 -3.42
CA THR A 133 0.52 11.00 -2.12
C THR A 133 2.02 10.82 -2.22
N LYS A 134 2.57 10.22 -3.28
CA LYS A 134 4.02 10.22 -3.53
C LYS A 134 4.61 11.63 -3.55
N LEU A 135 3.94 12.55 -4.25
CA LEU A 135 4.44 13.91 -4.43
C LEU A 135 4.29 14.79 -3.18
N TYR A 136 3.20 14.62 -2.43
CA TYR A 136 2.79 15.61 -1.42
C TYR A 136 2.56 15.04 -0.02
N ALA A 137 2.57 13.71 0.15
CA ALA A 137 2.36 13.03 1.41
C ALA A 137 3.34 11.86 1.62
N ASP A 138 4.58 11.98 1.14
CA ASP A 138 5.63 10.98 1.35
C ASP A 138 5.28 9.56 0.84
N GLY A 139 4.32 9.42 -0.08
CA GLY A 139 3.85 8.12 -0.57
C GLY A 139 2.97 7.36 0.43
N LEU A 140 2.40 8.03 1.44
CA LEU A 140 1.53 7.42 2.42
C LEU A 140 0.28 6.80 1.78
N GLN A 141 -0.08 5.61 2.26
CA GLN A 141 -1.30 4.88 1.92
C GLN A 141 -1.79 4.11 3.15
N PHE A 142 -2.91 3.40 3.06
CA PHE A 142 -3.35 2.51 4.15
C PHE A 142 -4.06 1.24 3.68
N ILE A 143 -4.12 0.25 4.58
CA ILE A 143 -5.06 -0.88 4.53
C ILE A 143 -5.85 -0.89 5.83
N SER A 144 -7.17 -1.02 5.75
CA SER A 144 -7.99 -1.35 6.91
C SER A 144 -8.70 -2.69 6.74
N VAL A 145 -8.94 -3.37 7.85
CA VAL A 145 -9.67 -4.64 7.91
C VAL A 145 -10.83 -4.50 8.90
N GLN A 146 -12.04 -4.80 8.44
CA GLN A 146 -13.27 -4.64 9.21
C GLN A 146 -14.25 -5.78 8.94
N LYS A 147 -15.27 -5.93 9.79
CA LYS A 147 -16.35 -6.90 9.56
C LYS A 147 -17.29 -6.45 8.43
N SER A 148 -17.63 -5.17 8.39
CA SER A 148 -18.48 -4.59 7.34
C SER A 148 -18.18 -3.10 7.14
N PRO A 149 -18.71 -2.47 6.07
CA PRO A 149 -18.52 -1.05 5.81
C PRO A 149 -19.12 -0.11 6.86
N GLU A 150 -20.14 -0.56 7.59
CA GLU A 150 -20.92 0.21 8.58
C GLU A 150 -20.34 0.14 10.00
N GLU A 151 -19.40 -0.77 10.24
CA GLU A 151 -18.72 -0.89 11.53
C GLU A 151 -17.73 0.26 11.75
N ASN A 152 -17.77 0.85 12.94
CA ASN A 152 -16.81 1.89 13.33
C ASN A 152 -15.50 1.29 13.86
N SER A 153 -15.54 0.04 14.33
CA SER A 153 -14.36 -0.68 14.84
C SER A 153 -13.50 -1.22 13.70
N LEU A 154 -12.19 -1.31 13.95
CA LEU A 154 -11.21 -1.88 13.04
C LEU A 154 -10.64 -3.15 13.66
N ASP A 155 -10.72 -4.28 12.95
CA ASP A 155 -9.96 -5.47 13.36
C ASP A 155 -8.48 -5.32 12.96
N GLY A 156 -8.17 -4.48 11.97
CA GLY A 156 -6.79 -4.09 11.73
C GLY A 156 -6.58 -2.85 10.87
N PHE A 157 -5.41 -2.22 11.01
CA PHE A 157 -5.04 -1.02 10.29
C PHE A 157 -3.52 -0.89 10.06
N TRP A 158 -3.10 -0.74 8.82
CA TRP A 158 -1.70 -0.56 8.45
C TRP A 158 -1.55 0.72 7.66
N MET A 159 -0.66 1.59 8.12
CA MET A 159 -0.10 2.63 7.28
C MET A 159 0.99 2.04 6.42
N LEU A 160 0.97 2.39 5.14
CA LEU A 160 1.94 1.94 4.15
C LEU A 160 2.68 3.13 3.58
N LYS A 161 3.79 2.86 2.90
CA LYS A 161 4.58 3.92 2.29
C LYS A 161 5.24 3.44 1.00
N ASP A 162 4.85 4.03 -0.11
CA ASP A 162 5.54 3.82 -1.38
C ASP A 162 6.79 4.71 -1.45
N ILE A 163 7.86 4.23 -0.82
CA ILE A 163 9.20 4.82 -0.93
C ILE A 163 9.80 4.40 -2.27
N GLU A 164 10.10 5.36 -3.14
CA GLU A 164 10.96 5.08 -4.29
C GLU A 164 12.34 4.69 -3.75
N GLU A 165 12.76 3.45 -4.01
CA GLU A 165 14.15 3.05 -3.82
C GLU A 165 15.00 3.81 -4.85
N TYR A 166 15.75 4.82 -4.37
CA TYR A 166 16.74 5.57 -5.16
C TYR A 166 18.10 4.87 -5.14
#